data_AF-A0A0Q6C5Z8-F1
#
_entry.id   AF-A0A0Q6C5Z8-F1
#
_cell.length_a   1.000
_cell.length_b   1.000
_cell.length_c   1.000
_cell.angle_alpha   90.00
_cell.angle_beta   90.00
_cell.angle_gamma   90.00
#
_symmetry.space_group_name_H-M   'P 1'
#
loop_
_entity.id
_entity.type
_entity.pdbx_description
1 polymer ?
#
loop_
_entity_poly.entity_id
_entity_poly.type
_entity_poly.pdbx_seq_one_letter_code
_entity_poly.pdbx_strand_id
1 'polypeptide(L)'
;MKYDLLHALFHDLDDVGSIRIKKSKLLWMLGRQLETPSVWNMLMRQWRAAGYDGPLYGLHWGDEVTLTTAPTQVIAADWATRREPASASSQKQLTLVS
;
A
#
# COMPACT_ATOMS: atom_id res chain seq x y z
N MET A 1 -5.13 13.73 -16.49
CA MET A 1 -4.75 13.22 -15.15
C MET A 1 -5.79 13.65 -14.15
N LYS A 2 -5.95 12.89 -13.05
CA LYS A 2 -6.86 13.23 -11.95
C LYS A 2 -6.02 13.60 -10.74
N TYR A 3 -5.57 14.85 -10.73
CA TYR A 3 -4.61 15.35 -9.74
C TYR A 3 -5.14 15.25 -8.32
N ASP A 4 -6.41 15.59 -8.09
CA ASP A 4 -7.02 15.55 -6.76
C ASP A 4 -7.01 14.13 -6.17
N LEU A 5 -7.34 13.12 -6.99
CA LEU A 5 -7.33 11.72 -6.56
C LEU A 5 -5.92 11.17 -6.34
N LEU A 6 -4.95 11.67 -7.11
CA LEU A 6 -3.55 11.28 -6.95
C LEU A 6 -2.96 11.91 -5.68
N HIS A 7 -3.31 13.17 -5.38
CA HIS A 7 -2.91 13.84 -4.15
C HIS A 7 -3.55 13.19 -2.92
N ALA A 8 -4.84 12.82 -2.99
CA ALA A 8 -5.49 12.05 -1.93
C ALA A 8 -4.78 10.71 -1.70
N LEU A 9 -4.42 9.99 -2.78
CA LEU A 9 -3.65 8.75 -2.67
C LEU A 9 -2.29 8.97 -2.00
N PHE A 10 -1.59 10.06 -2.32
CA PHE A 10 -0.30 10.37 -1.71
C PHE A 10 -0.42 10.75 -0.24
N HIS A 11 -1.45 11.52 0.11
CA HIS A 11 -1.77 11.84 1.49
C HIS A 11 -2.05 10.57 2.30
N ASP A 12 -2.91 9.69 1.80
CA ASP A 12 -3.22 8.42 2.46
C ASP A 12 -1.96 7.55 2.57
N LEU A 13 -1.07 7.59 1.58
CA LEU A 13 0.17 6.82 1.57
C LEU A 13 1.16 7.32 2.61
N ASP A 14 1.23 8.63 2.82
CA ASP A 14 2.07 9.25 3.85
C ASP A 14 1.55 8.94 5.26
N ASP A 15 0.22 8.98 5.44
CA ASP A 15 -0.44 8.69 6.72
C ASP A 15 -0.32 7.21 7.14
N VAL A 16 -0.57 6.28 6.21
CA VAL A 16 -0.63 4.84 6.49
C VAL A 16 0.69 4.13 6.21
N GLY A 17 1.60 4.76 5.45
CA GLY A 17 2.90 4.24 5.03
C GLY A 17 2.86 3.25 3.86
N SER A 18 1.74 2.56 3.63
CA SER A 18 1.58 1.63 2.51
C SER A 18 0.13 1.51 2.04
N ILE A 19 -0.08 1.49 0.72
CA ILE A 19 -1.40 1.33 0.08
C ILE A 19 -1.33 0.33 -1.05
N ARG A 20 -2.29 -0.61 -1.06
CA ARG A 20 -2.51 -1.52 -2.18
C ARG A 20 -3.63 -1.01 -3.09
N ILE A 21 -3.37 -0.92 -4.38
CA ILE A 21 -4.31 -0.39 -5.37
C ILE A 21 -4.29 -1.22 -6.66
N LYS A 22 -5.45 -1.32 -7.33
CA LYS A 22 -5.54 -1.88 -8.69
C LYS A 22 -4.70 -1.04 -9.65
N LYS A 23 -3.90 -1.70 -10.49
CA LYS A 23 -3.08 -1.06 -11.52
C LYS A 23 -3.93 -0.23 -12.49
N SER A 24 -5.10 -0.73 -12.87
CA SER A 24 -6.05 -0.01 -13.74
C SER A 24 -6.51 1.31 -13.12
N LYS A 25 -6.77 1.34 -11.81
CA LYS A 25 -7.15 2.55 -11.06
C LYS A 25 -5.98 3.55 -11.03
N LEU A 26 -4.76 3.08 -10.75
CA LEU A 26 -3.55 3.91 -10.76
C LEU A 26 -3.30 4.52 -12.16
N LEU A 27 -3.39 3.71 -13.23
CA LEU A 27 -3.26 4.17 -14.60
C LEU A 27 -4.31 5.21 -14.95
N TRP A 28 -5.57 4.99 -14.55
CA TRP A 28 -6.66 5.92 -14.78
C TRP A 28 -6.48 7.26 -14.03
N MET A 29 -5.94 7.26 -12.81
CA MET A 29 -5.54 8.49 -12.08
C MET A 29 -4.43 9.23 -12.84
N LEU A 30 -3.45 8.49 -13.34
CA LEU A 30 -2.35 8.97 -14.16
C LEU A 30 -2.77 9.36 -15.59
N GLY A 31 -4.02 9.16 -15.98
CA GLY A 31 -4.51 9.47 -17.34
C GLY A 31 -3.87 8.58 -18.42
N ARG A 32 -3.54 7.34 -18.09
CA ARG A 32 -2.93 6.35 -18.98
C ARG A 32 -3.86 5.15 -19.16
N GLN A 33 -3.76 4.51 -20.32
CA GLN A 33 -4.48 3.27 -20.64
C GLN A 33 -3.61 2.01 -20.44
N LEU A 34 -2.29 2.15 -20.56
CA LEU A 34 -1.34 1.03 -20.50
C LEU A 34 -0.22 1.29 -19.50
N GLU A 35 0.21 0.22 -18.82
CA GLU A 35 1.41 0.22 -17.99
C GLU A 35 2.64 0.30 -18.92
N THR A 36 3.43 1.36 -18.79
CA THR A 36 4.70 1.54 -19.50
C THR A 36 5.75 1.99 -18.49
N PRO A 37 7.06 1.82 -18.77
CA PRO A 37 8.11 2.31 -17.88
C PRO A 37 7.97 3.80 -17.53
N SER A 38 7.40 4.60 -18.45
CA SER A 38 7.14 6.03 -18.24
C SER A 38 6.08 6.34 -17.18
N VAL A 39 5.18 5.39 -16.88
CA VAL A 39 4.12 5.54 -15.86
C VAL A 39 4.74 5.69 -14.48
N TRP A 40 5.74 4.88 -14.17
CA TRP A 40 6.44 4.94 -12.89
C TRP A 40 7.21 6.27 -12.73
N ASN A 41 7.93 6.69 -13.77
CA ASN A 41 8.61 7.99 -13.79
C ASN A 41 7.63 9.16 -13.60
N MET A 42 6.44 9.06 -14.20
CA MET A 42 5.39 10.06 -14.03
C MET A 42 4.86 10.08 -12.60
N LEU A 43 4.61 8.91 -12.00
CA LEU A 43 4.18 8.79 -10.60
C LEU A 43 5.22 9.41 -9.66
N MET A 44 6.50 9.07 -9.82
CA MET A 44 7.62 9.62 -9.03
C MET A 44 7.73 11.14 -9.18
N ARG A 45 7.52 11.67 -10.39
CA ARG A 45 7.50 13.12 -10.61
C ARG A 45 6.35 13.79 -9.88
N GLN A 46 5.17 13.16 -9.86
CA GLN A 46 4.01 13.70 -9.15
C GLN A 46 4.18 13.62 -7.63
N TRP A 47 4.74 12.52 -7.13
CA TRP A 47 5.09 12.36 -5.72
C TRP A 47 5.97 13.51 -5.22
N ARG A 48 7.07 13.80 -5.94
CA ARG A 48 7.93 14.94 -5.62
C ARG A 48 7.24 16.30 -5.79
N ALA A 49 6.42 16.46 -6.83
CA ALA A 49 5.69 17.70 -7.06
C ALA A 49 4.65 17.99 -5.95
N ALA A 50 4.17 16.96 -5.26
CA ALA A 50 3.28 17.09 -4.11
C ALA A 50 4.03 17.39 -2.79
N GLY A 51 5.36 17.53 -2.81
CA GLY A 51 6.18 17.91 -1.66
C GLY A 51 6.78 16.74 -0.88
N TYR A 52 6.68 15.50 -1.39
CA TYR A 52 7.26 14.33 -0.73
C TYR A 52 8.69 14.05 -1.24
N ASP A 53 9.67 14.15 -0.35
CA ASP A 53 11.09 13.95 -0.66
C ASP A 53 11.56 12.50 -0.48
N GLY A 54 10.75 11.66 0.17
CA GLY A 54 11.07 10.26 0.45
C GLY A 54 11.02 9.35 -0.79
N PRO A 55 11.72 8.20 -0.77
CA PRO A 55 11.59 7.20 -1.82
C PRO A 55 10.19 6.59 -1.84
N LEU A 56 9.65 6.40 -3.03
CA LEU A 56 8.41 5.68 -3.27
C LEU A 56 8.75 4.35 -3.95
N TYR A 57 8.27 3.24 -3.38
CA TYR A 57 8.49 1.90 -3.90
C TYR A 57 7.17 1.30 -4.40
N GLY A 58 7.26 0.43 -5.39
CA GLY A 58 6.13 -0.29 -5.98
C GLY A 58 6.35 -1.79 -5.95
N LEU A 59 5.46 -2.53 -5.28
CA LEU A 59 5.46 -3.99 -5.22
C LEU A 59 4.31 -4.53 -6.06
N HIS A 60 4.63 -5.26 -7.12
CA HIS A 60 3.64 -5.68 -8.12
C HIS A 60 3.02 -7.04 -7.74
N TRP A 61 1.68 -7.10 -7.76
CA TRP A 61 0.89 -8.29 -7.41
C TRP A 61 -0.14 -8.56 -8.50
N GLY A 62 0.26 -9.17 -9.61
CA GLY A 62 -0.66 -9.42 -10.73
C GLY A 62 -1.28 -8.12 -11.27
N ASP A 63 -2.58 -7.91 -11.00
CA ASP A 63 -3.35 -6.73 -11.39
C ASP A 63 -3.32 -5.58 -10.35
N GLU A 64 -2.58 -5.76 -9.26
CA GLU A 64 -2.42 -4.79 -8.18
C GLU A 64 -0.98 -4.34 -8.01
N VAL A 65 -0.82 -3.21 -7.35
CA VAL A 65 0.46 -2.67 -6.91
C VAL A 65 0.32 -2.15 -5.49
N THR A 66 1.28 -2.49 -4.63
CA THR A 66 1.42 -1.87 -3.33
C THR A 66 2.44 -0.74 -3.44
N LEU A 67 1.98 0.48 -3.19
CA LEU A 67 2.81 1.67 -3.02
C LEU A 67 3.24 1.77 -1.56
N THR A 68 4.46 2.21 -1.30
CA THR A 68 5.04 2.28 0.05
C THR A 68 6.20 3.24 0.11
N THR A 69 6.35 3.92 1.24
CA THR A 69 7.47 4.83 1.55
C THR A 69 8.60 4.11 2.29
N ALA A 70 8.34 2.94 2.87
CA ALA A 70 9.34 2.09 3.51
C ALA A 70 9.95 1.07 2.51
N PRO A 71 11.23 0.70 2.67
CA PRO A 71 11.84 -0.33 1.85
C PRO A 71 11.17 -1.70 2.07
N THR A 72 11.06 -2.47 0.99
CA THR A 72 10.32 -3.76 0.91
C THR A 72 10.61 -4.75 2.04
N GLN A 73 11.84 -4.78 2.54
CA GLN A 73 12.28 -5.69 3.61
C GLN A 73 11.57 -5.42 4.95
N VAL A 74 11.20 -4.16 5.22
CA VAL A 74 10.51 -3.74 6.44
C VAL A 74 9.01 -4.11 6.38
N ILE A 75 8.40 -4.04 5.19
CA ILE A 75 6.96 -4.27 5.00
C ILE A 75 6.60 -5.75 5.17
N ALA A 76 7.42 -6.66 4.63
CA ALA A 76 7.19 -8.10 4.83
C ALA A 76 7.20 -8.47 6.32
N ALA A 77 8.04 -7.81 7.11
CA ALA A 77 8.08 -7.97 8.56
C ALA A 77 6.85 -7.34 9.25
N ASP A 78 6.47 -6.11 8.89
CA ASP A 78 5.32 -5.42 9.48
C ASP A 78 3.96 -6.08 9.16
N TRP A 79 3.80 -6.66 7.98
CA TRP A 79 2.60 -7.42 7.60
C TRP A 79 2.55 -8.79 8.30
N ALA A 80 3.71 -9.39 8.60
CA ALA A 80 3.76 -10.62 9.36
C ALA A 80 3.41 -10.40 10.84
N THR A 81 3.71 -9.22 11.40
CA THR A 81 3.47 -8.87 12.81
C THR A 81 2.10 -8.23 13.06
N ARG A 82 1.48 -7.57 12.07
CA ARG A 82 0.11 -7.02 12.17
C ARG A 82 -1.02 -8.04 11.96
N ARG A 83 -0.74 -9.34 11.98
CA ARG A 83 -1.84 -10.32 12.15
C ARG A 83 -2.46 -10.04 13.51
N GLU A 84 -3.76 -9.74 13.56
CA GLU A 84 -4.53 -9.72 14.81
C GLU A 84 -4.07 -10.90 15.66
N PRO A 85 -3.76 -10.71 16.97
CA PRO A 85 -3.61 -11.85 17.85
C PRO A 85 -4.88 -12.65 17.67
N ALA A 86 -4.77 -13.87 17.15
CA ALA A 86 -5.89 -14.76 16.93
C ALA A 86 -6.76 -14.66 18.18
N SER A 87 -7.97 -14.12 18.01
CA SER A 87 -8.95 -13.96 19.09
C SER A 87 -8.83 -15.21 19.94
N ALA A 88 -8.31 -15.05 21.16
CA ALA A 88 -8.20 -16.14 22.10
C ALA A 88 -9.64 -16.54 22.41
N SER A 89 -10.18 -17.45 21.61
CA SER A 89 -11.44 -18.11 21.87
C SER A 89 -11.25 -18.86 23.18
N SER A 90 -11.64 -18.16 24.23
CA SER A 90 -11.96 -18.59 25.58
C SER A 90 -11.86 -20.11 25.73
N GLN A 91 -10.69 -20.60 26.15
CA GLN A 91 -10.59 -21.89 26.82
C GLN A 91 -11.39 -21.77 28.11
N LYS A 92 -12.70 -22.04 28.02
CA LYS A 92 -13.50 -22.38 29.19
C LYS A 92 -12.98 -23.72 29.69
N GLN A 93 -12.03 -23.62 30.60
CA GLN A 93 -11.71 -24.60 31.61
C GLN A 93 -13.01 -25.13 32.23
N LEU A 94 -13.39 -26.35 31.86
CA LEU A 94 -14.34 -27.15 32.63
C LEU A 94 -13.58 -28.39 33.08
N THR A 95 -12.94 -28.22 34.24
CA THR A 95 -12.44 -29.31 35.08
C THR A 95 -13.58 -29.71 36.01
N LEU A 96 -14.02 -30.96 35.97
CA LEU A 96 -14.79 -31.69 37.00
C LEU A 96 -14.94 -33.12 36.44
N VAL A 97 -14.04 -34.07 36.72
CA VAL A 97 -13.82 -34.81 37.98
C VAL A 97 -15.13 -35.26 38.62
N SER A 98 -15.51 -36.51 38.34
CA SER A 98 -15.91 -37.53 39.31
C SER A 98 -15.84 -38.90 38.65
#